data_AF-A0A3Q2Z9K0-F1
#
_entry.id   AF-A0A3Q2Z9K0-F1
#
_cell.length_a   1.000
_cell.length_b   1.000
_cell.length_c   1.000
_cell.angle_alpha   90.00
_cell.angle_beta   90.00
_cell.angle_gamma   90.00
#
_symmetry.space_group_name_H-M   'P 1'
#
loop_
_entity.id
_entity.type
_entity.pdbx_description
1 polymer ?
#
loop_
_entity_poly.entity_id
_entity_poly.type
_entity_poly.pdbx_seq_one_letter_code
_entity_poly.pdbx_strand_id
1 'polypeptide(L)' 'MSKKDIYYSDKYNDDAFEYRHVMLPKQLSKLVPASHLMSEEEWRGLGVQQSQGWIHYMIHKPGESSARAHAHHFVGSRP' A
#
# COMPACT_ATOMS: atom_id res chain seq x y z
N MET A 1 -19.81 10.40 -2.74
CA MET A 1 -18.68 9.79 -2.02
C MET A 1 -17.54 9.59 -3.01
N SER A 2 -16.61 10.53 -3.06
CA SER A 2 -15.53 10.56 -4.05
C SER A 2 -14.50 9.46 -3.74
N LYS A 3 -14.32 8.49 -4.63
CA LYS A 3 -13.38 7.36 -4.52
C LYS A 3 -11.87 7.75 -4.51
N LYS A 4 -11.46 8.92 -4.02
CA LYS A 4 -10.24 9.58 -4.55
C LYS A 4 -9.14 10.04 -3.60
N ASP A 5 -9.11 9.58 -2.35
CA ASP A 5 -8.02 9.97 -1.43
C ASP A 5 -7.08 8.80 -1.07
N ILE A 6 -6.75 7.95 -2.06
CA ILE A 6 -5.61 7.04 -1.91
C ILE A 6 -4.35 7.87 -2.12
N TYR A 7 -3.53 7.98 -1.09
CA TYR A 7 -2.27 8.72 -1.16
C TYR A 7 -1.13 7.79 -1.55
N TYR A 8 -0.33 8.23 -2.51
CA TYR A 8 0.87 7.54 -2.98
C TYR A 8 2.08 8.37 -2.58
N SER A 9 3.04 7.76 -1.91
CA SER A 9 4.32 8.42 -1.63
C SER A 9 5.24 8.44 -2.84
N ASP A 10 6.28 9.27 -2.73
CA ASP A 10 7.42 9.22 -3.63
C ASP A 10 8.10 7.85 -3.56
N LYS A 11 8.65 7.42 -4.70
CA LYS A 11 9.43 6.19 -4.78
C LYS A 11 10.78 6.42 -4.11
N TYR A 12 11.24 5.44 -3.35
CA TYR A 12 12.58 5.42 -2.77
C TYR A 12 13.22 4.05 -3.03
N ASN A 13 14.52 4.03 -3.26
CA ASN A 13 15.19 2.85 -3.83
C ASN A 13 16.39 2.51 -2.96
N ASP A 14 16.69 1.23 -2.82
CA ASP A 14 18.01 0.76 -2.37
C ASP A 14 18.78 0.14 -3.53
N ASP A 15 19.86 -0.59 -3.26
CA ASP A 15 20.71 -1.19 -4.29
C ASP A 15 20.01 -2.33 -5.08
N ALA A 16 18.95 -2.93 -4.53
CA ALA A 16 18.30 -4.11 -5.08
C ALA A 16 16.86 -3.86 -5.58
N PHE A 17 16.12 -2.94 -4.94
CA PHE A 17 14.69 -2.77 -5.15
C PHE A 17 14.22 -1.31 -5.15
N GLU A 18 13.03 -1.09 -5.69
CA GLU A 18 12.29 0.17 -5.62
C GLU A 18 11.12 0.00 -4.64
N TYR A 19 10.88 1.00 -3.80
CA TYR A 19 9.87 0.97 -2.75
C TYR A 19 8.93 2.16 -2.84
N ARG A 20 7.70 1.96 -2.38
CA ARG A 20 6.70 3.01 -2.19
C ARG A 20 5.71 2.58 -1.12
N HIS A 21 5.24 3.52 -0.31
CA HIS A 21 4.08 3.28 0.55
C HIS A 21 2.82 3.96 -0.01
N VAL A 22 1.69 3.28 0.15
CA VAL A 22 0.34 3.75 -0.21
C VAL A 22 -0.47 3.86 1.07
N MET A 23 -1.09 5.01 1.31
CA MET A 23 -2.00 5.19 2.44
C MET A 23 -3.43 5.06 1.96
N LEU A 24 -4.13 4.09 2.56
CA LEU A 24 -5.53 3.86 2.25
C LEU A 24 -6.43 4.69 3.17
N PRO A 25 -7.55 5.23 2.66
CA PRO A 25 -8.56 5.86 3.49
C PRO A 25 -9.16 4.86 4.46
N LYS A 26 -9.64 5.34 5.62
CA LYS A 26 -10.18 4.51 6.72
C LYS A 26 -11.30 3.54 6.31
N GLN A 27 -12.02 3.85 5.22
CA GLN A 27 -13.06 2.97 4.68
C GLN A 27 -12.47 1.76 3.95
N LEU A 28 -11.39 1.95 3.17
CA LEU A 28 -10.72 0.88 2.44
C LEU A 28 -9.79 0.07 3.34
N SER A 29 -9.18 0.69 4.36
CA SER A 29 -8.30 -0.02 5.30
C SER A 29 -9.00 -1.15 6.05
N LYS A 30 -10.33 -1.06 6.23
CA LYS A 30 -11.16 -2.13 6.85
C LYS A 30 -11.34 -3.35 5.95
N LEU A 31 -11.17 -3.19 4.64
CA LEU A 31 -11.28 -4.27 3.66
C LEU A 31 -9.96 -5.01 3.49
N VAL A 32 -8.86 -4.48 4.03
CA VAL A 32 -7.55 -5.13 3.93
C VAL A 32 -7.53 -6.37 4.83
N PRO A 33 -7.17 -7.55 4.29
CA PRO A 33 -7.03 -8.75 5.10
C PRO A 33 -5.91 -8.57 6.15
N ALA A 34 -6.22 -8.92 7.40
CA ALA A 34 -5.25 -8.92 8.49
C ALA A 34 -4.43 -10.21 8.58
N SER A 35 -4.85 -11.26 7.86
CA SER A 35 -4.25 -12.61 7.92
C SER A 35 -3.08 -12.81 6.97
N HIS A 36 -2.99 -12.03 5.88
CA HIS A 36 -1.97 -12.18 4.85
C HIS A 36 -1.71 -10.85 4.12
N LEU A 37 -0.62 -10.82 3.34
CA LEU A 37 -0.29 -9.71 2.45
C LEU A 37 -1.11 -9.83 1.15
N MET A 38 -1.70 -8.71 0.71
CA MET A 38 -2.47 -8.66 -0.53
C MET A 38 -1.65 -9.01 -1.78
N SER A 39 -2.22 -9.87 -2.62
CA SER A 39 -1.79 -10.11 -3.99
C SER A 39 -2.11 -8.92 -4.91
N GLU A 40 -1.55 -8.93 -6.13
CA GLU A 40 -1.79 -7.89 -7.15
C GLU A 40 -3.28 -7.66 -7.43
N GLU A 41 -4.04 -8.74 -7.53
CA GLU A 41 -5.48 -8.67 -7.79
C GLU A 41 -6.25 -8.02 -6.63
N GLU A 42 -5.87 -8.33 -5.39
CA GLU A 42 -6.55 -7.83 -4.19
C GLU A 42 -6.33 -6.33 -3.99
N TRP A 43 -5.08 -5.86 -4.06
CA TRP A 43 -4.82 -4.42 -3.88
C TRP A 43 -5.35 -3.60 -5.08
N ARG A 44 -5.34 -4.16 -6.31
CA ARG A 44 -6.01 -3.52 -7.45
C ARG A 44 -7.53 -3.44 -7.26
N GLY A 45 -8.13 -4.47 -6.65
CA GLY A 45 -9.55 -4.50 -6.30
C GLY A 45 -9.96 -3.42 -5.30
N LEU A 46 -9.05 -3.03 -4.38
CA LEU A 46 -9.25 -1.90 -3.48
C LEU A 46 -9.14 -0.53 -4.16
N GLY A 47 -8.72 -0.49 -5.43
CA GLY A 47 -8.53 0.72 -6.20
C GLY A 47 -7.11 1.30 -6.12
N VAL A 48 -6.15 0.57 -5.56
CA VAL A 48 -4.72 0.94 -5.65
C VAL A 48 -4.27 0.77 -7.10
N GLN A 49 -3.68 1.82 -7.67
CA GLN A 49 -3.24 1.86 -9.06
C GLN A 49 -1.72 2.08 -9.11
N GLN A 50 -0.99 1.05 -9.54
CA GLN A 50 0.45 1.11 -9.76
C GLN A 50 0.82 0.35 -11.05
N SER A 51 2.06 0.52 -11.51
CA SER A 51 2.61 -0.27 -12.62
C SER A 51 2.63 -1.77 -12.29
N GLN A 52 2.88 -2.61 -13.28
CA GLN A 52 3.04 -4.05 -13.02
C GLN A 52 4.31 -4.32 -12.21
N GLY A 53 4.32 -5.40 -11.43
CA GLY A 53 5.51 -5.89 -10.72
C GLY A 53 5.68 -5.38 -9.29
N TRP A 54 4.71 -4.62 -8.75
CA TRP A 54 4.70 -4.22 -7.35
C TRP A 54 4.13 -5.32 -6.45
N ILE A 55 4.89 -5.68 -5.43
CA ILE A 55 4.56 -6.69 -4.43
C ILE A 55 4.30 -5.98 -3.10
N HIS A 56 3.16 -6.26 -2.48
CA HIS A 56 2.86 -5.75 -1.15
C HIS A 56 3.62 -6.59 -0.12
N TYR A 57 4.62 -6.01 0.54
CA TYR A 57 5.57 -6.76 1.37
C TYR A 57 5.41 -6.50 2.87
N MET A 58 4.72 -5.42 3.27
CA MET A 58 4.54 -5.10 4.68
C MET A 58 3.28 -4.26 4.91
N ILE A 59 2.54 -4.61 5.97
CA ILE A 59 1.43 -3.82 6.49
C ILE A 59 1.95 -3.09 7.73
N HIS A 60 1.99 -1.75 7.69
CA HIS A 60 2.26 -0.96 8.88
C HIS A 60 0.94 -0.65 9.58
N LYS A 61 0.65 -1.37 10.68
CA LYS A 61 -0.43 -1.01 11.60
C LYS A 61 0.11 0.08 12.53
N PRO A 62 -0.41 1.32 12.46
CA PRO A 62 -0.03 2.32 13.45
C PRO A 62 -0.50 1.84 14.82
N GLY A 63 0.40 1.77 15.78
CA GLY A 63 0.03 1.59 17.19
C GLY A 63 -0.90 2.72 17.65
N GLU A 64 -1.61 2.49 18.76
CA GLU A 64 -2.72 3.28 19.33
C GLU A 64 -2.51 4.81 19.41
N SER A 65 -1.29 5.32 19.22
CA SER A 65 -0.89 6.71 19.34
C SER A 65 -0.54 7.44 18.02
N SER A 66 -0.53 6.76 16.86
CA SER A 66 -0.18 7.42 15.60
C SER A 66 -1.42 7.77 14.78
N ALA A 67 -1.69 9.08 14.62
CA ALA A 67 -2.73 9.63 13.75
C ALA A 67 -2.51 9.34 12.24
N ARG A 68 -1.50 8.56 11.88
CA ARG A 68 -1.18 8.21 10.50
C ARG A 68 -2.05 7.04 10.03
N ALA A 69 -2.62 7.20 8.84
CA ALA A 69 -3.43 6.18 8.17
C ALA A 69 -2.69 4.83 8.04
N HIS A 70 -3.43 3.75 7.77
CA HIS A 70 -2.84 2.44 7.50
C HIS A 70 -1.93 2.55 6.26
N ALA A 71 -0.62 2.44 6.48
CA ALA A 71 0.38 2.56 5.44
C ALA A 71 0.73 1.16 4.93
N HIS A 72 0.56 0.97 3.62
CA HIS A 72 0.81 -0.29 2.92
C HIS A 72 2.07 -0.14 2.09
N HIS A 73 3.06 -0.98 2.34
CA HIS A 73 4.36 -0.87 1.68
C HIS A 73 4.43 -1.85 0.51
N PHE A 74 4.84 -1.32 -0.65
CA PHE A 74 5.02 -2.05 -1.89
C PHE A 74 6.49 -2.00 -2.29
N VAL A 75 6.98 -3.11 -2.84
CA VAL A 75 8.32 -3.25 -3.41
C VAL A 75 8.18 -3.69 -4.86
N GLY A 76 8.89 -3.02 -5.76
CA GLY A 76 8.95 -3.35 -7.18
C GLY A 76 10.35 -3.75 -7.60
N SER A 77 10.43 -4.60 -8.62
CA SER A 77 11.69 -4.87 -9.31
C SER A 77 12.14 -3.62 -10.06
N ARG A 78 13.43 -3.25 -9.96
CA ARG A 78 13.98 -2.22 -10.86
C ARG A 78 13.86 -2.71 -12.31
N PRO A 79 13.48 -1.84 -13.27
CA PRO A 79 13.63 -2.15 -14.69
C PRO A 79 15.11 -2.31 -15.07
#